data_AF-A0A658ILZ5-F1
#
_entry.id   AF-A0A658ILZ5-F1
#
_cell.length_a   1.000
_cell.length_b   1.000
_cell.length_c   1.000
_cell.angle_alpha   90.00
_cell.angle_beta   90.00
_cell.angle_gamma   90.00
#
_symmetry.space_group_name_H-M   'P 1'
#
loop_
_entity.id
_entity.type
_entity.pdbx_description
1 polymer ?
#
loop_
_entity_poly.entity_id
_entity_poly.type
_entity_poly.pdbx_seq_one_letter_code
_entity_poly.pdbx_strand_id
1 'polypeptide(L)'
;MKEQDILAHARRCAPAESCGFVVRTQAGERYLPCVNISAAPEDYFRMAPEDWLRAETQGDIVALVHSHPGGQPYLSDVDRRLQVQSDLPWWLVCAGQVHKFRCVPHLTGRHYKHGVFDCYTLFRDAYHLAGIDMPDFHRDDDWWRHGDNLYLDNLETTGFYRVSAASAQPGDVLICCFGSSVPNHAAIYCGDGELLHHIPEQLSKRERYTDKWQRRTHSIWRHRAWRASAFTGICNDFAAASACR
;
A
#
# COMPACT_ATOMS: atom_id res chain seq x y z
N MET A 1 23.66 3.22 -9.57
CA MET A 1 23.44 3.02 -11.02
C MET A 1 21.95 3.03 -11.33
N LYS A 2 21.16 1.94 -11.12
CA LYS A 2 19.73 1.87 -11.48
C LYS A 2 18.88 3.08 -11.06
N GLU A 3 18.86 3.41 -9.76
CA GLU A 3 18.05 4.53 -9.27
C GLU A 3 18.53 5.89 -9.79
N GLN A 4 19.83 6.06 -10.02
CA GLN A 4 20.36 7.29 -10.62
C GLN A 4 19.93 7.41 -12.09
N ASP A 5 19.91 6.31 -12.84
CA ASP A 5 19.46 6.27 -14.24
C ASP A 5 17.96 6.58 -14.35
N ILE A 6 17.15 6.02 -13.43
CA ILE A 6 15.72 6.32 -13.26
C ILE A 6 15.50 7.81 -12.99
N LEU A 7 16.20 8.37 -11.97
CA LEU A 7 16.08 9.77 -11.61
C LEU A 7 16.56 10.70 -12.74
N ALA A 8 17.63 10.33 -13.45
CA ALA A 8 18.13 11.08 -14.59
C ALA A 8 17.14 11.05 -15.76
N HIS A 9 16.47 9.92 -16.01
CA HIS A 9 15.42 9.84 -17.02
C HIS A 9 14.22 10.71 -16.67
N ALA A 10 13.71 10.60 -15.44
CA ALA A 10 12.59 11.44 -14.97
C ALA A 10 12.89 12.94 -15.10
N ARG A 11 14.11 13.38 -14.76
CA ARG A 11 14.53 14.78 -14.94
C ARG A 11 14.58 15.22 -16.40
N ARG A 12 14.93 14.34 -17.34
CA ARG A 12 14.94 14.65 -18.78
C ARG A 12 13.54 14.71 -19.38
N CYS A 13 12.60 13.94 -18.86
CA CYS A 13 11.22 13.91 -19.34
C CYS A 13 10.39 15.09 -18.82
N ALA A 14 10.67 15.58 -17.61
CA ALA A 14 9.90 16.66 -16.99
C ALA A 14 9.74 17.87 -17.94
N PRO A 15 8.51 18.42 -18.11
CA PRO A 15 7.32 18.19 -17.27
C PRO A 15 6.53 16.91 -17.59
N ALA A 16 6.84 16.19 -18.66
CA ALA A 16 6.18 14.93 -18.95
C ALA A 16 6.56 13.82 -17.95
N GLU A 17 5.62 12.93 -17.68
CA GLU A 17 5.89 11.70 -16.96
C GLU A 17 6.87 10.82 -17.75
N SER A 18 7.94 10.41 -17.07
CA SER A 18 8.80 9.32 -17.54
C SER A 18 8.15 7.96 -17.25
N CYS A 19 8.44 6.97 -18.09
CA CYS A 19 8.03 5.58 -17.87
C CYS A 19 9.13 4.60 -18.31
N GLY A 20 9.11 3.37 -17.78
CA GLY A 20 10.01 2.31 -18.20
C GLY A 20 9.95 1.06 -17.32
N PHE A 21 10.90 0.15 -17.51
CA PHE A 21 10.95 -1.12 -16.78
C PHE A 21 12.28 -1.32 -16.08
N VAL A 22 12.26 -2.03 -14.96
CA VAL A 22 13.46 -2.65 -14.40
C VAL A 22 13.40 -4.13 -14.73
N VAL A 23 14.44 -4.62 -15.38
CA VAL A 23 14.55 -6.04 -15.75
C VAL A 23 15.73 -6.69 -15.06
N ARG A 24 15.56 -7.92 -14.59
CA ARG A 24 16.62 -8.74 -14.00
C ARG A 24 17.24 -9.62 -15.07
N THR A 25 18.56 -9.53 -15.21
CA THR A 25 19.35 -10.32 -16.16
C THR A 25 20.41 -11.13 -15.40
N GLN A 26 21.14 -12.00 -16.11
CA GLN A 26 22.29 -12.71 -15.53
C GLN A 26 23.38 -11.76 -15.01
N ALA A 27 23.51 -10.56 -15.59
CA ALA A 27 24.46 -9.53 -15.16
C ALA A 27 23.92 -8.65 -14.01
N GLY A 28 22.74 -8.95 -13.48
CA GLY A 28 22.02 -8.13 -12.51
C GLY A 28 20.86 -7.35 -13.13
N GLU A 29 20.22 -6.50 -12.34
CA GLU A 29 19.07 -5.72 -12.84
C GLU A 29 19.53 -4.46 -13.59
N ARG A 30 18.72 -4.01 -14.54
CA ARG A 30 18.97 -2.80 -15.34
C ARG A 30 17.67 -2.04 -15.56
N TYR A 31 17.79 -0.73 -15.70
CA TYR A 31 16.66 0.14 -16.05
C TYR A 31 16.58 0.32 -17.57
N LEU A 32 15.38 0.15 -18.12
CA LEU A 32 15.04 0.31 -19.53
C LEU A 32 14.04 1.47 -19.67
N PRO A 33 14.50 2.69 -20.02
CA PRO A 33 13.60 3.82 -20.26
C PRO A 33 12.73 3.56 -21.48
N CYS A 34 11.46 3.97 -21.41
CA CYS A 34 10.50 3.90 -22.51
C CYS A 34 10.00 5.30 -22.86
N VAL A 35 9.49 5.47 -24.07
CA VAL A 35 8.90 6.73 -24.51
C VAL A 35 7.45 6.78 -24.02
N ASN A 36 7.08 7.87 -23.35
CA ASN A 36 5.68 8.11 -23.02
C ASN A 36 4.91 8.54 -24.29
N ILE A 37 4.01 7.68 -24.76
CA ILE A 37 3.17 7.89 -25.94
C ILE A 37 1.76 8.41 -25.60
N SER A 38 1.54 8.90 -24.38
CA SER A 38 0.27 9.53 -23.98
C SER A 38 0.00 10.79 -24.80
N ALA A 39 -1.27 11.04 -25.12
CA ALA A 39 -1.71 12.29 -25.73
C ALA A 39 -1.65 13.49 -24.76
N ALA A 40 -1.61 13.20 -23.45
CA ALA A 40 -1.41 14.18 -22.38
C ALA A 40 -0.26 13.67 -21.48
N PRO A 41 1.00 13.82 -21.94
CA PRO A 41 2.16 13.20 -21.29
C PRO A 41 2.56 13.86 -19.97
N GLU A 42 2.06 15.06 -19.65
CA GLU A 42 2.24 15.72 -18.35
C GLU A 42 1.29 15.18 -17.26
N ASP A 43 0.18 14.56 -17.66
CA ASP A 43 -0.86 14.05 -16.73
C ASP A 43 -0.89 12.52 -16.64
N TYR A 44 -0.42 11.82 -17.68
CA TYR A 44 -0.48 10.36 -17.79
C TYR A 44 0.70 9.81 -18.55
N PHE A 45 1.04 8.55 -18.29
CA PHE A 45 1.91 7.77 -19.16
C PHE A 45 1.18 6.66 -19.91
N ARG A 46 1.68 6.37 -21.11
CA ARG A 46 1.36 5.17 -21.87
C ARG A 46 2.63 4.65 -22.52
N MET A 47 2.87 3.35 -22.46
CA MET A 47 3.97 2.69 -23.14
C MET A 47 3.45 1.94 -24.36
N ALA A 48 4.29 1.81 -25.38
CA ALA A 48 3.98 0.98 -26.54
C ALA A 48 4.03 -0.51 -26.13
N PRO A 49 3.12 -1.38 -26.61
CA PRO A 49 3.17 -2.82 -26.30
C PRO A 49 4.53 -3.46 -26.64
N GLU A 50 5.19 -2.96 -27.69
CA GLU A 50 6.52 -3.40 -28.12
C GLU A 50 7.61 -3.13 -27.07
N ASP A 51 7.44 -2.11 -26.21
CA ASP A 51 8.36 -1.81 -25.13
C ASP A 51 8.33 -2.90 -24.04
N TRP A 52 7.15 -3.45 -23.75
CA TRP A 52 6.98 -4.57 -22.83
C TRP A 52 7.67 -5.83 -23.37
N LEU A 53 7.37 -6.19 -24.63
CA LEU A 53 8.00 -7.34 -25.30
C LEU A 53 9.53 -7.20 -25.35
N ARG A 54 10.02 -5.99 -25.63
CA ARG A 54 11.46 -5.69 -25.62
C ARG A 54 12.07 -5.79 -24.21
N ALA A 55 11.31 -5.52 -23.16
CA ALA A 55 11.78 -5.71 -21.78
C ALA A 55 11.85 -7.20 -21.42
N GLU A 56 10.84 -8.00 -21.78
CA GLU A 56 10.81 -9.45 -21.53
C GLU A 56 11.92 -10.21 -22.26
N THR A 57 12.17 -9.88 -23.54
CA THR A 57 13.31 -10.45 -24.29
C THR A 57 14.67 -10.13 -23.68
N GLN A 58 14.73 -9.14 -22.80
CA GLN A 58 15.92 -8.65 -22.15
C GLN A 58 16.15 -9.25 -20.75
N GLY A 59 15.13 -9.83 -20.11
CA GLY A 59 15.18 -10.42 -18.77
C GLY A 59 13.81 -10.37 -18.07
N ASP A 60 13.76 -10.85 -16.82
CA ASP A 60 12.52 -10.85 -16.05
C ASP A 60 12.14 -9.42 -15.66
N ILE A 61 10.94 -8.96 -16.02
CA ILE A 61 10.45 -7.65 -15.56
C ILE A 61 10.18 -7.76 -14.06
N VAL A 62 10.88 -6.95 -13.26
CA VAL A 62 10.75 -6.94 -11.79
C VAL A 62 10.09 -5.69 -11.25
N ALA A 63 9.99 -4.63 -12.06
CA ALA A 63 9.20 -3.45 -11.73
C ALA A 63 8.84 -2.64 -12.99
N LEU A 64 7.68 -1.99 -12.94
CA LEU A 64 7.35 -0.86 -13.80
C LEU A 64 7.78 0.43 -13.08
N VAL A 65 8.31 1.40 -13.82
CA VAL A 65 8.75 2.68 -13.29
C VAL A 65 7.98 3.80 -13.97
N HIS A 66 7.44 4.74 -13.21
CA HIS A 66 6.93 6.01 -13.73
C HIS A 66 7.26 7.19 -12.81
N SER A 67 6.84 8.40 -13.15
CA SER A 67 7.12 9.60 -12.35
C SER A 67 5.91 10.50 -12.21
N HIS A 68 5.80 11.23 -11.09
CA HIS A 68 4.85 12.33 -10.91
C HIS A 68 5.61 13.67 -10.83
N PRO A 69 5.89 14.35 -11.95
CA PRO A 69 6.53 15.67 -11.95
C PRO A 69 5.67 16.69 -11.22
N GLY A 70 6.16 17.25 -10.11
CA GLY A 70 5.39 18.20 -9.28
C GLY A 70 4.19 17.59 -8.54
N GLY A 71 3.99 16.27 -8.62
CA GLY A 71 2.90 15.55 -7.96
C GLY A 71 3.25 15.05 -6.56
N GLN A 72 2.65 13.92 -6.19
CA GLN A 72 2.69 13.37 -4.83
C GLN A 72 3.32 11.96 -4.81
N PRO A 73 3.96 11.54 -3.70
CA PRO A 73 4.76 10.33 -3.63
C PRO A 73 3.93 9.06 -3.35
N TYR A 74 2.73 8.98 -3.93
CA TYR A 74 1.82 7.82 -3.82
C TYR A 74 1.18 7.55 -5.18
N LEU A 75 0.80 6.28 -5.41
CA LEU A 75 0.12 5.86 -6.63
C LEU A 75 -1.28 6.53 -6.71
N SER A 76 -1.63 7.05 -7.89
CA SER A 76 -3.01 7.45 -8.21
C SER A 76 -3.94 6.24 -8.23
N ASP A 77 -5.26 6.46 -8.32
CA ASP A 77 -6.24 5.38 -8.49
C ASP A 77 -6.03 4.65 -9.84
N VAL A 78 -5.65 5.38 -10.90
CA VAL A 78 -5.30 4.79 -12.20
C VAL A 78 -4.03 3.96 -12.10
N ASP A 79 -2.97 4.48 -11.49
CA ASP A 79 -1.73 3.73 -11.25
C ASP A 79 -2.02 2.46 -10.48
N ARG A 80 -2.85 2.57 -9.44
CA ARG A 80 -3.13 1.45 -8.55
C ARG A 80 -3.90 0.35 -9.27
N ARG A 81 -4.87 0.69 -10.11
CA ARG A 81 -5.57 -0.26 -10.98
C ARG A 81 -4.61 -0.96 -11.94
N LEU A 82 -3.76 -0.19 -12.61
CA LEU A 82 -2.79 -0.73 -13.57
C LEU A 82 -1.71 -1.58 -12.87
N GLN A 83 -1.33 -1.23 -11.63
CA GLN A 83 -0.44 -2.03 -10.82
C GLN A 83 -1.02 -3.42 -10.55
N VAL A 84 -2.26 -3.50 -10.05
CA VAL A 84 -2.94 -4.80 -9.83
C VAL A 84 -3.06 -5.58 -11.14
N GLN A 85 -3.43 -4.91 -12.23
CA GLN A 85 -3.57 -5.57 -13.54
C GLN A 85 -2.24 -6.12 -14.08
N SER A 86 -1.14 -5.38 -13.87
CA SER A 86 0.19 -5.79 -14.32
C SER A 86 0.83 -6.87 -13.43
N ASP A 87 0.34 -7.01 -12.19
CA ASP A 87 0.93 -7.85 -11.13
C ASP A 87 2.44 -7.62 -10.90
N LEU A 88 2.86 -6.35 -11.01
CA LEU A 88 4.25 -5.94 -10.84
C LEU A 88 4.42 -4.94 -9.68
N PRO A 89 5.56 -4.95 -9.00
CA PRO A 89 6.00 -3.79 -8.23
C PRO A 89 6.06 -2.54 -9.12
N TRP A 90 5.62 -1.40 -8.58
CA TRP A 90 5.69 -0.11 -9.27
C TRP A 90 6.61 0.83 -8.51
N TRP A 91 7.53 1.45 -9.23
CA TRP A 91 8.50 2.40 -8.68
C TRP A 91 8.15 3.79 -9.18
N LEU A 92 7.77 4.67 -8.26
CA LEU A 92 7.34 6.03 -8.55
C LEU A 92 8.48 7.00 -8.27
N VAL A 93 8.87 7.79 -9.27
CA VAL A 93 9.74 8.94 -9.08
C VAL A 93 8.91 10.16 -8.69
N CYS A 94 9.14 10.68 -7.49
CA CYS A 94 8.51 11.92 -7.03
C CYS A 94 9.50 12.73 -6.19
N ALA A 95 9.52 14.04 -6.36
CA ALA A 95 10.38 14.96 -5.59
C ALA A 95 11.88 14.53 -5.54
N GLY A 96 12.40 13.94 -6.62
CA GLY A 96 13.78 13.49 -6.72
C GLY A 96 14.11 12.19 -5.96
N GLN A 97 13.10 11.45 -5.52
CA GLN A 97 13.21 10.16 -4.82
C GLN A 97 12.46 9.07 -5.59
N VAL A 98 12.89 7.82 -5.40
CA VAL A 98 12.20 6.62 -5.95
C VAL A 98 11.43 5.95 -4.81
N HIS A 99 10.11 5.94 -4.90
CA HIS A 99 9.20 5.27 -3.97
C HIS A 99 8.82 3.91 -4.54
N LYS A 100 9.00 2.83 -3.78
CA LYS A 100 8.79 1.46 -4.27
C LYS A 100 7.54 0.86 -3.65
N PHE A 101 6.57 0.54 -4.49
CA PHE A 101 5.32 -0.09 -4.10
C PHE A 101 5.33 -1.55 -4.55
N ARG A 102 5.24 -2.47 -3.61
CA ARG A 102 4.97 -3.88 -3.90
C ARG A 102 3.56 -3.98 -4.47
N CYS A 103 3.37 -4.91 -5.41
CA CYS A 103 2.01 -5.25 -5.82
C CYS A 103 1.34 -5.98 -4.65
N VAL A 104 0.32 -5.36 -4.07
CA VAL A 104 -0.59 -5.98 -3.11
C VAL A 104 -1.97 -6.11 -3.78
N PRO A 105 -2.85 -7.03 -3.36
CA PRO A 105 -4.24 -6.99 -3.82
C PRO A 105 -4.95 -5.72 -3.36
N HIS A 106 -6.08 -5.36 -3.96
CA HIS A 106 -6.94 -4.30 -3.42
C HIS A 106 -7.28 -4.57 -1.94
N LEU A 107 -7.37 -3.51 -1.14
CA LEU A 107 -7.60 -3.60 0.30
C LEU A 107 -8.98 -4.18 0.63
N THR A 108 -9.96 -4.04 -0.27
CA THR A 108 -11.29 -4.64 -0.13
C THR A 108 -11.48 -5.83 -1.07
N GLY A 109 -12.29 -6.81 -0.67
CA GLY A 109 -12.63 -7.98 -1.48
C GLY A 109 -11.68 -9.17 -1.34
N ARG A 110 -10.75 -9.13 -0.38
CA ARG A 110 -9.81 -10.26 -0.16
C ARG A 110 -10.52 -11.38 0.57
N HIS A 111 -10.29 -12.62 0.17
CA HIS A 111 -10.70 -13.79 0.95
C HIS A 111 -9.78 -13.99 2.15
N TYR A 112 -10.35 -14.33 3.30
CA TYR A 112 -9.58 -14.55 4.52
C TYR A 112 -8.69 -15.80 4.43
N LYS A 113 -7.41 -15.63 4.77
CA LYS A 113 -6.44 -16.69 4.98
C LYS A 113 -5.45 -16.25 6.06
N HIS A 114 -5.51 -16.88 7.23
CA HIS A 114 -4.64 -16.54 8.37
C HIS A 114 -3.15 -16.51 7.94
N GLY A 115 -2.41 -15.50 8.39
CA GLY A 115 -1.00 -15.31 8.04
C GLY A 115 -0.75 -14.73 6.64
N VAL A 116 -1.73 -14.77 5.73
CA VAL A 116 -1.56 -14.36 4.32
C VAL A 116 -2.45 -13.16 3.97
N PHE A 117 -3.76 -13.30 4.16
CA PHE A 117 -4.78 -12.28 3.97
C PHE A 117 -5.70 -12.25 5.19
N ASP A 118 -5.27 -11.54 6.20
CA ASP A 118 -5.93 -11.37 7.50
C ASP A 118 -5.93 -9.90 7.92
N CYS A 119 -6.34 -9.60 9.15
CA CYS A 119 -6.38 -8.24 9.66
C CYS A 119 -5.00 -7.57 9.75
N TYR A 120 -3.95 -8.32 10.09
CA TYR A 120 -2.59 -7.76 10.23
C TYR A 120 -1.99 -7.42 8.87
N THR A 121 -2.08 -8.34 7.91
CA THR A 121 -1.63 -8.10 6.52
C THR A 121 -2.42 -6.99 5.84
N LEU A 122 -3.74 -6.89 6.08
CA LEU A 122 -4.53 -5.76 5.57
C LEU A 122 -4.03 -4.42 6.13
N PHE A 123 -3.82 -4.34 7.45
CA PHE A 123 -3.27 -3.18 8.11
C PHE A 123 -1.91 -2.78 7.51
N ARG A 124 -1.00 -3.76 7.37
CA ARG A 124 0.32 -3.58 6.80
C ARG A 124 0.28 -3.10 5.35
N ASP A 125 -0.59 -3.68 4.53
CA ASP A 125 -0.70 -3.31 3.11
C ASP A 125 -1.27 -1.90 2.95
N ALA A 126 -2.23 -1.51 3.79
CA ALA A 126 -2.77 -0.15 3.79
C ALA A 126 -1.68 0.87 4.19
N TYR A 127 -0.86 0.55 5.19
CA TYR A 127 0.27 1.38 5.58
C TYR A 127 1.36 1.43 4.50
N HIS A 128 1.61 0.32 3.82
CA HIS A 128 2.52 0.27 2.67
C HIS A 128 2.07 1.22 1.55
N LEU A 129 0.77 1.24 1.22
CA LEU A 129 0.20 2.19 0.25
C LEU A 129 0.25 3.65 0.74
N ALA A 130 0.30 3.87 2.06
CA ALA A 130 0.53 5.17 2.67
C ALA A 130 2.03 5.56 2.74
N GLY A 131 2.93 4.73 2.20
CA GLY A 131 4.37 4.96 2.18
C GLY A 131 5.10 4.58 3.48
N ILE A 132 4.48 3.75 4.33
CA ILE A 132 5.05 3.28 5.60
C ILE A 132 5.13 1.75 5.55
N ASP A 133 6.34 1.21 5.45
CA ASP A 133 6.55 -0.24 5.49
C ASP A 133 6.52 -0.77 6.92
N MET A 134 5.58 -1.69 7.19
CA MET A 134 5.47 -2.40 8.45
C MET A 134 6.19 -3.75 8.40
N PRO A 135 6.86 -4.20 9.49
CA PRO A 135 7.35 -5.56 9.60
C PRO A 135 6.21 -6.59 9.43
N ASP A 136 6.58 -7.80 9.02
CA ASP A 136 5.65 -8.93 9.00
C ASP A 136 6.00 -9.85 10.17
N PHE A 137 5.17 -9.80 11.21
CA PHE A 137 5.35 -10.66 12.36
C PHE A 137 4.73 -12.02 12.12
N HIS A 138 5.49 -13.06 12.43
CA HIS A 138 4.94 -14.40 12.57
C HIS A 138 3.84 -14.40 13.62
N ARG A 139 2.74 -15.09 13.34
CA ARG A 139 1.58 -15.18 14.21
C ARG A 139 0.92 -16.53 13.99
N ASP A 140 1.02 -17.40 14.98
CA ASP A 140 0.28 -18.66 14.97
C ASP A 140 -1.22 -18.38 15.04
N ASP A 141 -2.05 -19.30 14.55
CA ASP A 141 -3.49 -19.14 14.71
C ASP A 141 -3.86 -19.16 16.19
N ASP A 142 -4.91 -18.43 16.59
CA ASP A 142 -5.35 -18.32 17.98
C ASP A 142 -4.25 -17.87 18.99
N TRP A 143 -3.18 -17.17 18.55
CA TRP A 143 -2.04 -16.75 19.41
C TRP A 143 -2.44 -16.14 20.77
N TRP A 144 -3.55 -15.40 20.80
CA TRP A 144 -4.09 -14.76 22.02
C TRP A 144 -4.52 -15.76 23.10
N ARG A 145 -4.71 -17.04 22.76
CA ARG A 145 -5.00 -18.13 23.71
C ARG A 145 -3.75 -18.66 24.40
N HIS A 146 -2.58 -18.40 23.83
CA HIS A 146 -1.30 -18.90 24.30
C HIS A 146 -0.53 -17.89 25.17
N GLY A 147 -1.12 -16.72 25.41
CA GLY A 147 -0.54 -15.65 26.23
C GLY A 147 0.21 -14.59 25.44
N ASP A 148 0.30 -14.73 24.11
CA ASP A 148 0.99 -13.78 23.23
C ASP A 148 0.17 -12.51 22.98
N ASN A 149 0.83 -11.36 22.89
CA ASN A 149 0.19 -10.07 22.61
C ASN A 149 0.79 -9.36 21.40
N LEU A 150 0.56 -9.96 20.22
CA LEU A 150 1.07 -9.50 18.92
C LEU A 150 1.01 -7.98 18.73
N TYR A 151 -0.11 -7.33 19.07
CA TYR A 151 -0.26 -5.90 18.83
C TYR A 151 0.43 -5.05 19.88
N LEU A 152 0.15 -5.28 21.17
CA LEU A 152 0.66 -4.39 22.22
C LEU A 152 2.17 -4.53 22.39
N ASP A 153 2.74 -5.71 22.13
CA ASP A 153 4.18 -5.94 22.23
C ASP A 153 4.97 -5.28 21.09
N ASN A 154 4.33 -5.02 19.95
CA ASN A 154 5.01 -4.57 18.73
C ASN A 154 4.68 -3.14 18.29
N LEU A 155 3.55 -2.56 18.68
CA LEU A 155 3.13 -1.25 18.14
C LEU A 155 4.07 -0.12 18.56
N GLU A 156 4.44 -0.03 19.84
CA GLU A 156 5.35 1.03 20.30
C GLU A 156 6.75 0.91 19.68
N THR A 157 7.27 -0.32 19.61
CA THR A 157 8.59 -0.62 19.04
C THR A 157 8.63 -0.39 17.52
N THR A 158 7.47 -0.44 16.85
CA THR A 158 7.33 -0.12 15.42
C THR A 158 6.86 1.31 15.16
N GLY A 159 7.01 2.21 16.14
CA GLY A 159 6.84 3.63 15.93
C GLY A 159 5.42 4.15 16.08
N PHE A 160 4.51 3.37 16.65
CA PHE A 160 3.19 3.84 17.04
C PHE A 160 3.19 4.46 18.44
N TYR A 161 2.20 5.32 18.67
CA TYR A 161 1.86 5.83 19.99
C TYR A 161 0.34 5.84 20.13
N ARG A 162 -0.14 5.71 21.38
CA ARG A 162 -1.58 5.73 21.66
C ARG A 162 -2.16 7.12 21.46
N VAL A 163 -3.37 7.16 20.93
CA VAL A 163 -4.17 8.39 20.81
C VAL A 163 -5.55 8.19 21.43
N SER A 164 -6.20 9.28 21.82
CA SER A 164 -7.56 9.22 22.37
C SER A 164 -8.59 9.12 21.26
N ALA A 165 -9.76 8.55 21.55
CA ALA A 165 -10.87 8.48 20.60
C ALA A 165 -11.30 9.86 20.07
N ALA A 166 -11.26 10.90 20.90
CA ALA A 166 -11.58 12.27 20.50
C ALA A 166 -10.57 12.86 19.50
N SER A 167 -9.34 12.34 19.48
CA SER A 167 -8.28 12.77 18.56
C SER A 167 -8.09 11.84 17.35
N ALA A 168 -8.93 10.80 17.22
CA ALA A 168 -8.80 9.81 16.17
C ALA A 168 -9.00 10.44 14.78
N GLN A 169 -8.16 10.06 13.83
CA GLN A 169 -8.16 10.58 12.47
C GLN A 169 -7.99 9.45 11.44
N PRO A 170 -8.33 9.66 10.16
CA PRO A 170 -8.13 8.66 9.12
C PRO A 170 -6.69 8.14 9.09
N GLY A 171 -6.56 6.81 9.06
CA GLY A 171 -5.30 6.07 9.14
C GLY A 171 -4.93 5.54 10.51
N ASP A 172 -5.54 6.04 11.58
CA ASP A 172 -5.29 5.49 12.92
C ASP A 172 -5.75 4.04 13.00
N VAL A 173 -4.97 3.23 13.72
CA VAL A 173 -5.22 1.79 13.87
C VAL A 173 -6.01 1.56 15.14
N LEU A 174 -7.19 0.95 15.02
CA LEU A 174 -7.95 0.44 16.13
C LEU A 174 -7.52 -0.98 16.41
N ILE A 175 -7.12 -1.22 17.65
CA ILE A 175 -6.82 -2.55 18.16
C ILE A 175 -8.00 -3.00 19.01
N CYS A 176 -8.57 -4.14 18.65
CA CYS A 176 -9.84 -4.63 19.18
C CYS A 176 -9.71 -6.01 19.82
N CYS A 177 -10.62 -6.29 20.76
CA CYS A 177 -10.77 -7.59 21.40
C CYS A 177 -12.03 -8.30 20.88
N PHE A 178 -11.85 -9.45 20.25
CA PHE A 178 -12.94 -10.32 19.77
C PHE A 178 -12.93 -11.63 20.55
N GLY A 179 -13.88 -11.80 21.47
CA GLY A 179 -14.04 -13.05 22.23
C GLY A 179 -12.85 -13.41 23.14
N SER A 180 -12.01 -12.42 23.46
CA SER A 180 -10.78 -12.55 24.25
C SER A 180 -10.55 -11.27 25.06
N SER A 181 -9.80 -11.36 26.16
CA SER A 181 -9.28 -10.19 26.89
C SER A 181 -8.00 -9.65 26.26
N VAL A 182 -7.28 -10.48 25.50
CA VAL A 182 -6.09 -10.10 24.75
C VAL A 182 -6.50 -9.56 23.37
N PRO A 183 -6.01 -8.38 22.95
CA PRO A 183 -6.37 -7.83 21.64
C PRO A 183 -5.87 -8.69 20.49
N ASN A 184 -6.76 -9.00 19.56
CA ASN A 184 -6.54 -9.98 18.50
C ASN A 184 -6.98 -9.51 17.11
N HIS A 185 -7.39 -8.25 16.98
CA HIS A 185 -7.85 -7.71 15.70
C HIS A 185 -7.38 -6.26 15.49
N ALA A 186 -6.94 -5.96 14.26
CA ALA A 186 -6.64 -4.61 13.82
C ALA A 186 -7.63 -4.14 12.74
N ALA A 187 -8.06 -2.89 12.86
CA ALA A 187 -8.83 -2.17 11.86
C ALA A 187 -8.21 -0.79 11.64
N ILE A 188 -8.40 -0.19 10.47
CA ILE A 188 -7.96 1.17 10.16
C ILE A 188 -9.18 2.08 10.16
N TYR A 189 -9.11 3.19 10.90
CA TYR A 189 -10.12 4.23 10.81
C TYR A 189 -10.04 4.91 9.45
N CYS A 190 -11.14 4.94 8.70
CA CYS A 190 -11.16 5.54 7.36
C CYS A 190 -11.66 6.99 7.34
N GLY A 191 -12.05 7.55 8.50
CA GLY A 191 -12.84 8.78 8.54
C GLY A 191 -14.33 8.51 8.35
N ASP A 192 -15.14 9.55 8.51
CA ASP A 192 -16.60 9.52 8.28
C ASP A 192 -17.35 8.36 8.95
N GLY A 193 -16.83 7.89 10.09
CA GLY A 193 -17.40 6.75 10.81
C GLY A 193 -17.27 5.42 10.08
N GLU A 194 -16.24 5.21 9.25
CA GLU A 194 -15.91 3.94 8.58
C GLU A 194 -14.61 3.30 9.12
N LEU A 195 -14.55 1.97 9.05
CA LEU A 195 -13.38 1.15 9.35
C LEU A 195 -13.06 0.25 8.17
N LEU A 196 -11.79 0.16 7.79
CA LEU A 196 -11.26 -0.92 6.95
C LEU A 196 -10.79 -2.06 7.86
N HIS A 197 -11.30 -3.27 7.63
CA HIS A 197 -10.93 -4.45 8.41
C HIS A 197 -11.11 -5.75 7.62
N HIS A 198 -10.60 -6.85 8.20
CA HIS A 198 -10.74 -8.20 7.65
C HIS A 198 -10.88 -9.22 8.77
N ILE A 199 -12.10 -9.67 8.98
CA ILE A 199 -12.45 -10.71 9.95
C ILE A 199 -12.53 -12.08 9.26
N PRO A 200 -12.32 -13.18 10.02
CA PRO A 200 -12.51 -14.53 9.50
C PRO A 200 -13.86 -14.72 8.79
N GLU A 201 -13.86 -15.57 7.76
CA GLU A 201 -15.06 -15.97 6.99
C GLU A 201 -15.74 -14.85 6.19
N GLN A 202 -15.15 -13.65 6.12
CA GLN A 202 -15.69 -12.54 5.34
C GLN A 202 -14.65 -12.00 4.39
N LEU A 203 -15.12 -11.31 3.33
CA LEU A 203 -14.23 -10.51 2.52
C LEU A 203 -13.76 -9.29 3.30
N SER A 204 -12.52 -8.85 3.08
CA SER A 204 -12.05 -7.56 3.58
C SER A 204 -12.94 -6.43 3.05
N LYS A 205 -13.28 -5.46 3.91
CA LYS A 205 -14.28 -4.43 3.57
C LYS A 205 -14.12 -3.18 4.40
N ARG A 206 -14.75 -2.11 3.90
CA ARG A 206 -15.12 -0.96 4.72
C ARG A 206 -16.48 -1.21 5.38
N GLU A 207 -16.62 -0.89 6.65
CA GLU A 207 -17.91 -0.91 7.34
C GLU A 207 -18.03 0.20 8.40
N ARG A 208 -19.25 0.47 8.84
CA ARG A 208 -19.50 1.53 9.84
C ARG A 208 -18.85 1.22 11.19
N TYR A 209 -18.21 2.24 11.75
CA TYR A 209 -17.66 2.26 13.10
C TYR A 209 -18.76 2.44 14.16
N THR A 210 -19.57 1.39 14.34
CA THR A 210 -20.72 1.38 15.27
C THR A 210 -20.30 1.29 16.74
N ASP A 211 -21.24 1.52 17.67
CA ASP A 211 -21.02 1.32 19.11
C ASP A 211 -20.52 -0.09 19.46
N LYS A 212 -20.91 -1.10 18.67
CA LYS A 212 -20.42 -2.47 18.84
C LYS A 212 -18.91 -2.54 18.63
N TRP A 213 -18.38 -1.82 17.64
CA TRP A 213 -16.95 -1.70 17.43
C TRP A 213 -16.27 -0.88 18.51
N GLN A 214 -16.85 0.25 18.89
CA GLN A 214 -16.30 1.11 19.95
C GLN A 214 -16.14 0.33 21.27
N ARG A 215 -17.13 -0.50 21.65
CA ARG A 215 -17.03 -1.37 22.83
C ARG A 215 -15.96 -2.47 22.72
N ARG A 216 -15.56 -2.83 21.52
CA ARG A 216 -14.49 -3.82 21.26
C ARG A 216 -13.11 -3.17 21.13
N THR A 217 -13.05 -1.87 20.84
CA THR A 217 -11.80 -1.11 20.73
C THR A 217 -11.11 -1.06 22.08
N HIS A 218 -9.99 -1.76 22.18
CA HIS A 218 -9.10 -1.70 23.34
C HIS A 218 -8.29 -0.40 23.33
N SER A 219 -7.78 -0.01 22.16
CA SER A 219 -6.88 1.14 22.03
C SER A 219 -6.80 1.64 20.58
N ILE A 220 -6.46 2.91 20.40
CA ILE A 220 -6.25 3.54 19.09
C ILE A 220 -4.80 4.00 19.01
N TRP A 221 -4.17 3.78 17.87
CA TRP A 221 -2.75 3.99 17.67
C TRP A 221 -2.46 4.78 16.40
N ARG A 222 -1.49 5.69 16.49
CA ARG A 222 -1.02 6.48 15.36
C ARG A 222 0.47 6.27 15.16
N HIS A 223 0.90 6.07 13.92
CA HIS A 223 2.31 5.98 13.60
C HIS A 223 2.98 7.36 13.58
N ARG A 224 4.21 7.48 14.06
CA ARG A 224 4.95 8.76 14.12
C ARG A 224 5.22 9.39 12.76
N ALA A 225 5.37 8.56 11.73
CA ALA A 225 5.53 9.04 10.35
C ALA A 225 4.19 9.36 9.65
N TRP A 226 3.05 9.15 10.32
CA TRP A 226 1.74 9.38 9.70
C TRP A 226 1.54 10.86 9.37
N ARG A 227 1.11 11.12 8.13
CA ARG A 227 0.75 12.44 7.62
C ARG A 227 -0.66 12.38 7.06
N ALA A 228 -1.40 13.49 7.12
CA ALA A 228 -2.76 13.52 6.58
C ALA A 228 -2.83 13.09 5.10
N SER A 229 -1.83 13.48 4.29
CA SER A 229 -1.73 13.07 2.88
C SER A 229 -1.37 11.59 2.68
N ALA A 230 -0.88 10.89 3.71
CA ALA A 230 -0.58 9.47 3.62
C ALA A 230 -1.86 8.63 3.43
N PHE A 231 -2.99 9.10 3.96
CA PHE A 231 -4.28 8.45 3.77
C PHE A 231 -4.75 8.45 2.31
N THR A 232 -4.26 9.38 1.48
CA THR A 232 -4.64 9.48 0.07
C THR A 232 -4.29 8.21 -0.72
N GLY A 233 -3.16 7.55 -0.44
CA GLY A 233 -2.82 6.28 -1.10
C GLY A 233 -3.84 5.16 -0.82
N ILE A 234 -4.40 5.14 0.39
CA ILE A 234 -5.48 4.21 0.77
C ILE A 234 -6.78 4.58 0.04
N CYS A 235 -7.13 5.87 0.00
CA CYS A 235 -8.30 6.35 -0.75
C CYS A 235 -8.22 6.00 -2.25
N ASN A 236 -7.03 6.14 -2.84
CA ASN A 236 -6.79 5.80 -4.25
C ASN A 236 -6.99 4.31 -4.51
N ASP A 237 -6.60 3.42 -3.59
CA ASP A 237 -6.91 2.00 -3.70
C ASP A 237 -8.42 1.71 -3.60
N PHE A 238 -9.15 2.41 -2.72
CA PHE A 238 -10.61 2.28 -2.66
C PHE A 238 -11.29 2.74 -3.96
N ALA A 239 -10.83 3.84 -4.56
CA ALA A 239 -11.32 4.32 -5.85
C ALA A 239 -11.01 3.30 -6.97
N ALA A 240 -9.78 2.81 -7.03
CA ALA A 240 -9.35 1.79 -8.00
C ALA A 240 -10.19 0.51 -7.90
N ALA A 241 -10.43 0.01 -6.69
CA ALA A 241 -11.22 -1.20 -6.45
C ALA A 241 -12.72 -1.02 -6.74
N SER A 242 -13.23 0.21 -6.73
CA SER A 242 -14.64 0.51 -7.03
C SER A 242 -14.90 0.59 -8.53
N ALA A 243 -13.91 1.05 -9.30
CA ALA A 243 -13.99 1.13 -10.77
C ALA A 243 -13.88 -0.23 -11.47
N CYS A 244 -13.46 -1.28 -10.77
CA CYS A 244 -13.37 -2.65 -11.28
C CYS A 244 -14.64 -3.50 -11.04
N ARG A 245 -15.70 -2.93 -10.44
CA ARG A 245 -16.96 -3.63 -10.15
C ARG A 245 -18.04 -3.33 -11.18
#